data_AF-A0A9N8D3C3-F1
#
_entry.id   AF-A0A9N8D3C3-F1
#
_cell.length_a   1.000
_cell.length_b   1.000
_cell.length_c   1.000
_cell.angle_alpha   90.00
_cell.angle_beta   90.00
_cell.angle_gamma   90.00
#
_symmetry.space_group_name_H-M   'P 1'
#
loop_
_entity.id
_entity.type
_entity.pdbx_description
1 polymer ?
#
loop_
_entity_poly.entity_id
_entity_poly.type
_entity_poly.pdbx_seq_one_letter_code
_entity_poly.pdbx_strand_id
1 'polypeptide(L)'
;MSSAAPNNQNYQITYKGKVYHTQDFADACLNCEGLKEYADAFKAFWLTGYHPSIGKDIETRKPREMLIDKHVRHAHVDTGNYAPEENKKHPNATKSSWLIWRTQIELAKVEPTSDAYLIYAVNDKRDAILISFIEDGAHKKSEEAQYLEYIMEKADFFYEKTSKRMPLGENMFSDKWLLTNQDTTD
;
A
#
# COMPACT_ATOMS: atom_id res chain seq x y z
N MET A 1 -10.86 9.79 -46.21
CA MET A 1 -11.60 9.07 -45.17
C MET A 1 -10.77 9.17 -43.90
N SER A 2 -11.17 10.01 -42.95
CA SER A 2 -10.44 10.24 -41.70
C SER A 2 -10.98 9.26 -40.66
N SER A 3 -10.22 8.23 -40.33
CA SER A 3 -10.53 7.36 -39.19
C SER A 3 -9.98 8.04 -37.93
N ALA A 4 -10.87 8.69 -37.18
CA ALA A 4 -10.54 9.20 -35.85
C ALA A 4 -10.11 8.04 -34.96
N ALA A 5 -8.97 8.20 -34.28
CA ALA A 5 -8.54 7.31 -33.22
C ALA A 5 -9.60 7.28 -32.11
N PRO A 6 -9.83 6.13 -31.45
CA PRO A 6 -10.79 6.05 -30.38
C PRO A 6 -10.37 6.99 -29.23
N ASN A 7 -11.35 7.81 -28.84
CA ASN A 7 -11.28 8.77 -27.76
C ASN A 7 -10.86 8.03 -26.47
N ASN A 8 -9.65 8.28 -25.99
CA ASN A 8 -9.14 7.74 -24.73
C ASN A 8 -9.82 8.52 -23.59
N GLN A 9 -11.10 8.20 -23.33
CA GLN A 9 -11.77 8.70 -22.13
C GLN A 9 -11.01 8.12 -20.94
N ASN A 10 -10.35 9.01 -20.18
CA ASN A 10 -9.76 8.72 -18.88
C ASN A 10 -10.83 8.13 -17.96
N TYR A 11 -11.02 6.81 -17.99
CA TYR A 11 -11.72 6.11 -16.93
C TYR A 11 -10.84 6.25 -15.70
N GLN A 12 -11.19 7.18 -14.82
CA GLN A 12 -10.55 7.31 -13.52
C GLN A 12 -10.95 6.07 -12.71
N ILE A 13 -10.08 5.07 -12.75
CA ILE A 13 -10.23 3.82 -11.99
C ILE A 13 -10.47 4.20 -10.53
N THR A 14 -11.61 3.78 -9.99
CA THR A 14 -11.94 4.00 -8.59
C THR A 14 -12.41 2.69 -7.98
N TYR A 15 -11.66 2.22 -6.99
CA TYR A 15 -11.95 1.02 -6.22
C TYR A 15 -12.78 1.35 -4.98
N LYS A 16 -13.60 0.39 -4.52
CA LYS A 16 -14.35 0.51 -3.26
C LYS A 16 -13.47 0.28 -2.04
N GLY A 17 -14.01 0.55 -0.86
CA GLY A 17 -13.37 0.22 0.42
C GLY A 17 -12.78 1.42 1.13
N LYS A 18 -12.77 1.35 2.46
CA LYS A 18 -12.40 2.45 3.36
C LYS A 18 -11.00 2.25 3.91
N VAL A 19 -10.37 3.35 4.33
CA VAL A 19 -9.11 3.32 5.07
C VAL A 19 -9.36 3.81 6.49
N TYR A 20 -9.11 2.95 7.46
CA TYR A 20 -9.12 3.23 8.89
C TYR A 20 -7.70 3.43 9.40
N HIS A 21 -7.54 4.04 10.58
CA HIS A 21 -6.27 4.12 11.29
C HIS A 21 -6.43 3.47 12.66
N THR A 22 -5.36 2.85 13.19
CA THR A 22 -5.28 2.60 14.63
C THR A 22 -5.19 3.93 15.39
N GLN A 23 -5.57 3.95 16.67
CA GLN A 23 -5.41 5.15 17.50
C GLN A 23 -3.95 5.58 17.56
N ASP A 24 -3.04 4.64 17.80
CA ASP A 24 -1.60 4.88 17.86
C ASP A 24 -1.07 5.51 16.56
N PHE A 25 -1.54 5.05 15.39
CA PHE A 25 -1.17 5.64 14.09
C PHE A 25 -1.77 7.04 13.89
N ALA A 26 -3.02 7.25 14.29
CA ALA A 26 -3.66 8.55 14.22
C ALA A 26 -2.92 9.58 15.12
N ASP A 27 -2.52 9.17 16.31
CA ASP A 27 -1.73 10.00 17.23
C ASP A 27 -0.34 10.27 16.66
N ALA A 28 0.31 9.28 16.03
CA ALA A 28 1.57 9.49 15.34
C ALA A 28 1.44 10.50 14.19
N CYS A 29 0.34 10.51 13.43
CA CYS A 29 0.11 11.50 12.37
C CYS A 29 0.06 12.95 12.89
N LEU A 30 -0.27 13.16 14.16
CA LEU A 30 -0.31 14.48 14.79
C LEU A 30 1.08 14.96 15.26
N ASN A 31 1.98 14.01 15.53
CA ASN A 31 3.26 14.27 16.20
C ASN A 31 4.49 14.08 15.30
N CYS A 32 4.38 13.28 14.24
CA CYS A 32 5.45 13.02 13.29
C CYS A 32 5.24 13.85 12.01
N GLU A 33 6.19 14.74 11.71
CA GLU A 33 6.19 15.54 10.49
C GLU A 33 6.17 14.64 9.24
N GLY A 34 5.36 14.97 8.24
CA GLY A 34 5.28 14.22 6.98
C GLY A 34 4.43 12.93 7.02
N LEU A 35 4.13 12.37 8.20
CA LEU A 35 3.39 11.11 8.30
C LEU A 35 1.93 11.24 7.81
N LYS A 36 1.29 12.38 8.09
CA LYS A 36 -0.08 12.61 7.65
C LYS A 36 -0.18 12.61 6.12
N GLU A 37 0.80 13.19 5.45
CA GLU A 37 0.91 13.25 3.99
C GLU A 37 1.02 11.84 3.41
N TYR A 38 1.76 10.94 4.05
CA TYR A 38 1.83 9.54 3.64
C TYR A 38 0.53 8.78 3.89
N ALA A 39 -0.17 9.06 4.99
CA ALA A 39 -1.49 8.47 5.23
C ALA A 39 -2.53 8.92 4.19
N ASP A 40 -2.51 10.20 3.80
CA ASP A 40 -3.41 10.74 2.77
C ASP A 40 -3.02 10.23 1.36
N ALA A 41 -1.73 10.12 1.06
CA ALA A 41 -1.22 9.46 -0.14
C ALA A 41 -1.68 8.00 -0.22
N PHE A 42 -1.65 7.27 0.89
CA PHE A 42 -2.14 5.89 0.96
C PHE A 42 -3.64 5.82 0.72
N LYS A 43 -4.44 6.75 1.23
CA LYS A 43 -5.88 6.81 0.92
C LYS A 43 -6.13 6.99 -0.58
N ALA A 44 -5.38 7.89 -1.23
CA ALA A 44 -5.47 8.07 -2.67
C ALA A 44 -5.07 6.79 -3.42
N PHE A 45 -3.93 6.18 -3.07
CA PHE A 45 -3.49 4.89 -3.59
C PHE A 45 -4.54 3.80 -3.42
N TRP A 46 -5.19 3.72 -2.25
CA TRP A 46 -6.24 2.75 -1.98
C TRP A 46 -7.43 2.93 -2.93
N LEU A 47 -7.78 4.16 -3.29
CA LEU A 47 -8.91 4.42 -4.17
C LEU A 47 -8.58 4.22 -5.65
N THR A 48 -7.34 4.47 -6.08
CA THR A 48 -6.99 4.52 -7.51
C THR A 48 -6.08 3.39 -7.97
N GLY A 49 -5.47 2.65 -7.05
CA GLY A 49 -4.39 1.69 -7.35
C GLY A 49 -3.02 2.32 -7.52
N TYR A 50 -2.89 3.64 -7.43
CA TYR A 50 -1.63 4.34 -7.68
C TYR A 50 -1.53 5.66 -6.94
N HIS A 51 -0.36 5.93 -6.36
CA HIS A 51 0.03 7.26 -5.91
C HIS A 51 1.55 7.45 -6.09
N PRO A 52 2.04 8.62 -6.54
CA PRO A 52 3.47 8.86 -6.79
C PRO A 52 4.38 8.64 -5.57
N SER A 53 3.85 8.84 -4.37
CA SER A 53 4.59 8.67 -3.10
C SER A 53 4.48 7.27 -2.50
N ILE A 54 3.68 6.38 -3.10
CA ILE A 54 3.49 5.00 -2.65
C ILE A 54 4.11 4.10 -3.73
N GLY A 55 5.15 3.39 -3.34
CA GLY A 55 5.89 2.50 -4.23
C GLY A 55 5.29 1.10 -4.19
N LYS A 56 6.18 0.12 -4.28
CA LYS A 56 5.82 -1.29 -4.25
C LYS A 56 4.99 -1.64 -3.01
N ASP A 57 3.95 -2.44 -3.23
CA ASP A 57 3.13 -3.03 -2.19
C ASP A 57 3.39 -4.53 -2.08
N ILE A 58 3.55 -5.04 -0.85
CA ILE A 58 3.94 -6.43 -0.62
C ILE A 58 3.17 -7.01 0.55
N GLU A 59 2.65 -8.23 0.36
CA GLU A 59 2.24 -9.09 1.48
C GLU A 59 3.42 -9.38 2.39
N THR A 60 3.26 -9.14 3.68
CA THR A 60 4.33 -9.43 4.62
C THR A 60 4.42 -10.94 4.83
N ARG A 61 5.48 -11.55 4.30
CA ARG A 61 5.66 -13.02 4.28
C ARG A 61 6.50 -13.56 5.43
N LYS A 62 7.01 -12.70 6.30
CA LYS A 62 7.90 -13.09 7.39
C LYS A 62 7.49 -12.45 8.73
N PRO A 63 7.48 -13.24 9.82
CA PRO A 63 7.56 -14.69 9.85
C PRO A 63 6.29 -15.30 9.24
N ARG A 64 6.51 -16.35 8.42
CA ARG A 64 5.50 -16.95 7.53
C ARG A 64 4.24 -17.39 8.27
N GLU A 65 4.40 -17.85 9.50
CA GLU A 65 3.33 -18.41 10.33
C GLU A 65 2.44 -17.33 10.96
N MET A 66 2.93 -16.10 11.11
CA MET A 66 2.25 -15.05 11.88
C MET A 66 1.44 -14.09 11.01
N LEU A 67 1.90 -13.80 9.79
CA LEU A 67 1.32 -12.73 8.97
C LEU A 67 0.51 -13.21 7.75
N ILE A 68 0.76 -14.44 7.29
CA ILE A 68 -0.01 -15.05 6.21
C ILE A 68 -1.47 -15.20 6.62
N ASP A 69 -1.75 -15.62 7.86
CA ASP A 69 -3.12 -15.76 8.36
C ASP A 69 -3.79 -14.43 8.73
N LYS A 70 -3.11 -13.30 8.58
CA LYS A 70 -3.63 -11.98 8.95
C LYS A 70 -3.70 -11.00 7.79
N HIS A 71 -3.33 -11.39 6.56
CA HIS A 71 -3.32 -10.52 5.37
C HIS A 71 -2.71 -9.13 5.64
N VAL A 72 -1.59 -9.12 6.38
CA VAL A 72 -0.82 -7.91 6.69
C VAL A 72 0.12 -7.61 5.54
N ARG A 73 0.22 -6.33 5.18
CA ARG A 73 0.96 -5.84 4.03
C ARG A 73 1.81 -4.65 4.43
N HIS A 74 2.79 -4.34 3.58
CA HIS A 74 3.52 -3.10 3.66
C HIS A 74 3.66 -2.47 2.28
N ALA A 75 3.51 -1.15 2.24
CA ALA A 75 3.79 -0.35 1.06
C ALA A 75 5.03 0.50 1.31
N HIS A 76 5.93 0.53 0.32
CA HIS A 76 7.10 1.40 0.33
C HIS A 76 6.67 2.86 0.16
N VAL A 77 7.35 3.76 0.87
CA VAL A 77 7.05 5.20 0.86
C VAL A 77 8.22 6.01 0.34
N ASP A 78 7.94 7.03 -0.46
CA ASP A 78 8.94 7.99 -0.93
C ASP A 78 9.29 9.02 0.16
N THR A 79 10.33 8.72 0.93
CA THR A 79 10.85 9.59 1.99
C THR A 79 11.90 10.59 1.51
N GLY A 80 12.26 10.58 0.22
CA GLY A 80 13.41 11.34 -0.27
C GLY A 80 14.78 10.73 0.05
N ASN A 81 14.82 9.67 0.87
CA ASN A 81 16.04 8.94 1.24
C ASN A 81 16.30 7.83 0.23
N TYR A 82 17.04 8.16 -0.83
CA TYR A 82 17.32 7.24 -1.94
C TYR A 82 18.66 6.53 -1.78
N ALA A 83 18.73 5.30 -2.26
CA ALA A 83 19.99 4.62 -2.50
C ALA A 83 20.78 5.30 -3.64
N PRO A 84 22.12 5.18 -3.66
CA PRO A 84 22.93 5.57 -4.81
C PRO A 84 22.46 4.88 -6.10
N GLU A 85 22.55 5.57 -7.23
CA GLU A 85 22.08 5.08 -8.53
C GLU A 85 22.77 3.77 -8.96
N GLU A 86 24.00 3.55 -8.52
CA GLU A 86 24.82 2.37 -8.77
C GLU A 86 24.52 1.18 -7.81
N ASN A 87 23.53 1.29 -6.92
CA ASN A 87 23.21 0.24 -5.95
C ASN A 87 22.64 -1.02 -6.63
N LYS A 88 23.53 -1.99 -6.89
CA LYS A 88 23.18 -3.27 -7.51
C LYS A 88 22.30 -4.17 -6.65
N LYS A 89 22.31 -3.99 -5.32
CA LYS A 89 21.53 -4.84 -4.39
C LYS A 89 20.07 -4.41 -4.35
N HIS A 90 19.82 -3.10 -4.45
CA HIS A 90 18.49 -2.50 -4.42
C HIS A 90 18.33 -1.50 -5.57
N PRO A 91 18.31 -1.97 -6.84
CA PRO A 91 18.30 -1.09 -8.01
C PRO A 91 17.02 -0.24 -8.11
N ASN A 92 15.94 -0.64 -7.43
CA ASN A 92 14.67 0.08 -7.42
C ASN A 92 14.57 1.12 -6.29
N ALA A 93 15.59 1.23 -5.44
CA ALA A 93 15.60 2.17 -4.30
C ALA A 93 16.18 3.55 -4.64
N THR A 94 16.39 3.83 -5.92
CA THR A 94 17.06 5.03 -6.42
C THR A 94 16.09 6.16 -6.69
N LYS A 95 16.61 7.39 -6.77
CA LYS A 95 15.80 8.57 -7.13
C LYS A 95 15.22 8.43 -8.54
N SER A 96 16.00 7.91 -9.48
CA SER A 96 15.53 7.67 -10.85
C SER A 96 14.33 6.73 -10.91
N SER A 97 14.30 5.68 -10.09
CA SER A 97 13.17 4.75 -9.99
C SER A 97 11.88 5.45 -9.54
N TRP A 98 11.95 6.27 -8.49
CA TRP A 98 10.81 7.07 -8.02
C TRP A 98 10.38 8.13 -9.04
N LEU A 99 11.33 8.78 -9.74
CA LEU A 99 10.99 9.76 -10.78
C LEU A 99 10.27 9.11 -11.95
N ILE A 100 10.70 7.93 -12.40
CA ILE A 100 10.02 7.17 -13.46
C ILE A 100 8.63 6.75 -12.99
N TRP A 101 8.52 6.22 -11.76
CA TRP A 101 7.24 5.82 -11.15
C TRP A 101 6.20 6.95 -11.18
N ARG A 102 6.60 8.17 -10.86
CA ARG A 102 5.75 9.37 -10.86
C ARG A 102 5.14 9.71 -12.23
N THR A 103 5.75 9.26 -13.33
CA THR A 103 5.28 9.57 -14.69
C THR A 103 4.13 8.69 -15.18
N GLN A 104 3.83 7.57 -14.49
CA GLN A 104 2.81 6.60 -14.89
C GLN A 104 2.96 6.03 -16.32
N ILE A 105 4.13 6.17 -16.94
CA ILE A 105 4.39 5.59 -18.27
C ILE A 105 4.46 4.07 -18.11
N GLU A 106 3.78 3.27 -18.94
CA GLU A 106 3.75 1.80 -18.87
C GLU A 106 5.12 1.10 -18.87
N LEU A 107 6.20 1.82 -19.23
CA LEU A 107 7.59 1.38 -19.08
C LEU A 107 8.03 1.32 -17.60
N ALA A 108 7.28 1.91 -16.67
CA ALA A 108 7.45 1.88 -15.22
C ALA A 108 7.03 0.54 -14.59
N LYS A 109 7.33 -0.59 -15.24
CA LYS A 109 7.18 -1.94 -14.65
C LYS A 109 8.01 -2.14 -13.37
N VAL A 110 8.81 -1.14 -13.00
CA VAL A 110 9.67 -1.13 -11.82
C VAL A 110 8.96 -0.30 -10.76
N GLU A 111 8.23 -0.99 -9.88
CA GLU A 111 7.74 -0.37 -8.65
C GLU A 111 8.95 -0.02 -7.77
N PRO A 112 9.09 1.25 -7.36
CA PRO A 112 10.22 1.67 -6.56
C PRO A 112 10.09 1.13 -5.13
N THR A 113 11.23 0.99 -4.47
CA THR A 113 11.33 0.53 -3.09
C THR A 113 12.05 1.56 -2.23
N SER A 114 11.92 1.45 -0.92
CA SER A 114 12.64 2.25 0.08
C SER A 114 12.79 1.43 1.36
N ASP A 115 13.59 1.90 2.32
CA ASP A 115 13.63 1.30 3.67
C ASP A 115 12.62 1.94 4.63
N ALA A 116 11.52 2.46 4.06
CA ALA A 116 10.44 3.14 4.76
C ALA A 116 9.07 2.54 4.41
N TYR A 117 8.31 2.05 5.40
CA TYR A 117 7.09 1.28 5.20
C TYR A 117 5.86 1.90 5.88
N LEU A 118 4.74 1.93 5.17
CA LEU A 118 3.42 1.92 5.79
C LEU A 118 2.96 0.47 5.97
N ILE A 119 2.68 0.06 7.21
CA ILE A 119 2.18 -1.27 7.54
C ILE A 119 0.67 -1.21 7.71
N TYR A 120 -0.04 -2.13 7.08
CA TYR A 120 -1.49 -2.15 7.08
C TYR A 120 -2.06 -3.56 6.95
N ALA A 121 -3.35 -3.72 7.25
CA ALA A 121 -4.09 -4.97 7.12
C ALA A 121 -5.36 -4.76 6.29
N VAL A 122 -5.89 -5.81 5.66
CA VAL A 122 -7.00 -5.71 4.68
C VAL A 122 -8.07 -6.77 4.95
N ASN A 123 -9.33 -6.35 5.03
CA ASN A 123 -10.46 -7.25 5.21
C ASN A 123 -11.08 -7.70 3.87
N ASP A 124 -11.97 -8.68 3.91
CA ASP A 124 -12.68 -9.27 2.78
C ASP A 124 -13.70 -8.33 2.10
N LYS A 125 -13.80 -7.08 2.55
CA LYS A 125 -14.54 -5.99 1.89
C LYS A 125 -13.64 -4.99 1.21
N ARG A 126 -12.32 -5.23 1.22
CA ARG A 126 -11.27 -4.29 0.78
C ARG A 126 -11.27 -3.00 1.60
N ASP A 127 -11.68 -3.06 2.86
CA ASP A 127 -11.29 -2.01 3.79
C ASP A 127 -9.87 -2.29 4.28
N ALA A 128 -9.08 -1.24 4.45
CA ALA A 128 -7.74 -1.29 5.02
C ALA A 128 -7.69 -0.59 6.37
N ILE A 129 -6.77 -1.02 7.23
CA ILE A 129 -6.37 -0.28 8.43
C ILE A 129 -4.87 0.02 8.38
N LEU A 130 -4.49 1.30 8.45
CA LEU A 130 -3.11 1.72 8.68
C LEU A 130 -2.75 1.49 10.15
N ILE A 131 -1.69 0.72 10.38
CA ILE A 131 -1.30 0.25 11.72
C ILE A 131 -0.05 0.98 12.22
N SER A 132 0.94 1.15 11.36
CA SER A 132 2.25 1.69 11.74
C SER A 132 2.99 2.28 10.54
N PHE A 133 3.90 3.20 10.82
CA PHE A 133 4.87 3.73 9.87
C PHE A 133 6.29 3.50 10.41
N ILE A 134 7.17 2.99 9.55
CA ILE A 134 8.59 2.86 9.85
C ILE A 134 9.35 3.74 8.87
N GLU A 135 9.99 4.79 9.34
CA GLU A 135 10.65 5.79 8.50
C GLU A 135 12.00 5.30 7.92
N ASP A 136 12.73 4.51 8.70
CA ASP A 136 14.04 3.97 8.32
C ASP A 136 14.33 2.64 9.04
N GLY A 137 15.15 1.80 8.41
CA GLY A 137 15.47 0.45 8.88
C GLY A 137 14.26 -0.49 8.85
N ALA A 138 13.27 -0.22 8.00
CA ALA A 138 12.00 -0.94 7.99
C ALA A 138 12.17 -2.44 7.77
N HIS A 139 13.09 -2.88 6.90
CA HIS A 139 13.37 -4.30 6.70
C HIS A 139 13.75 -5.03 8.00
N LYS A 140 14.55 -4.38 8.86
CA LYS A 140 15.00 -4.99 10.11
C LYS A 140 13.91 -4.92 11.18
N LYS A 141 13.32 -3.73 11.38
CA LYS A 141 12.31 -3.50 12.42
C LYS A 141 11.05 -4.33 12.19
N SER A 142 10.64 -4.51 10.93
CA SER A 142 9.45 -5.31 10.61
C SER A 142 9.61 -6.80 10.93
N GLU A 143 10.83 -7.28 11.18
CA GLU A 143 11.12 -8.66 11.55
C GLU A 143 11.28 -8.86 13.08
N GLU A 144 11.17 -7.80 13.89
CA GLU A 144 11.29 -7.86 15.35
C GLU A 144 10.03 -8.47 15.98
N ALA A 145 10.19 -9.48 16.85
CA ALA A 145 9.08 -10.27 17.40
C ALA A 145 8.01 -9.42 18.10
N GLN A 146 8.42 -8.48 18.96
CA GLN A 146 7.49 -7.59 19.67
C GLN A 146 6.72 -6.68 18.72
N TYR A 147 7.38 -6.23 17.65
CA TYR A 147 6.74 -5.42 16.64
C TYR A 147 5.67 -6.23 15.89
N LEU A 148 6.00 -7.46 15.52
CA LEU A 148 5.08 -8.39 14.85
C LEU A 148 3.86 -8.73 15.70
N GLU A 149 4.04 -9.00 17.00
CA GLU A 149 2.96 -9.23 17.96
C GLU A 149 2.00 -8.04 18.01
N TYR A 150 2.53 -6.82 18.11
CA TYR A 150 1.73 -5.61 18.05
C TYR A 150 0.94 -5.49 16.73
N ILE A 151 1.58 -5.70 15.58
CA ILE A 151 0.90 -5.62 14.28
C ILE A 151 -0.24 -6.65 14.17
N MET A 152 -0.02 -7.88 14.64
CA MET A 152 -1.05 -8.93 14.65
C MET A 152 -2.24 -8.58 15.53
N GLU A 153 -2.00 -8.07 16.74
CA GLU A 153 -3.05 -7.68 17.67
C GLU A 153 -3.96 -6.62 17.04
N LYS A 154 -3.37 -5.60 16.39
CA LYS A 154 -4.15 -4.55 15.71
C LYS A 154 -4.90 -5.09 14.50
N ALA A 155 -4.32 -6.00 13.73
CA ALA A 155 -5.00 -6.65 12.62
C ALA A 155 -6.21 -7.48 13.10
N ASP A 156 -6.05 -8.26 14.16
CA ASP A 156 -7.14 -9.05 14.75
C ASP A 156 -8.27 -8.18 15.25
N PHE A 157 -7.94 -7.12 15.99
CA PHE A 157 -8.94 -6.15 16.44
C PHE A 157 -9.71 -5.55 15.25
N PHE A 158 -9.02 -5.20 14.17
CA PHE A 158 -9.67 -4.68 12.97
C PHE A 158 -10.65 -5.68 12.35
N TYR A 159 -10.27 -6.96 12.26
CA TYR A 159 -11.13 -8.00 11.72
C TYR A 159 -12.35 -8.27 12.60
N GLU A 160 -12.16 -8.29 13.92
CA GLU A 160 -13.26 -8.42 14.88
C GLU A 160 -14.29 -7.29 14.77
N LYS A 161 -13.85 -6.06 14.48
CA LYS A 161 -14.72 -4.88 14.40
C LYS A 161 -15.36 -4.65 13.03
N THR A 162 -14.81 -5.22 11.96
CA THR A 162 -15.24 -4.87 10.60
C THR A 162 -15.75 -6.07 9.80
N SER A 163 -14.86 -7.03 9.52
CA SER A 163 -15.14 -8.21 8.70
C SER A 163 -13.97 -9.19 8.75
N LYS A 164 -14.09 -10.34 8.09
CA LYS A 164 -13.02 -11.33 8.02
C LYS A 164 -11.83 -10.78 7.23
N ARG A 165 -10.64 -11.37 7.43
CA ARG A 165 -9.46 -11.08 6.62
C ARG A 165 -9.71 -11.34 5.13
N MET A 166 -9.05 -10.57 4.27
CA MET A 166 -9.00 -10.87 2.85
C MET A 166 -8.29 -12.22 2.61
N PRO A 167 -8.77 -13.07 1.67
CA PRO A 167 -8.07 -14.27 1.26
C PRO A 167 -6.66 -14.01 0.75
N LEU A 168 -5.76 -14.94 1.00
CA LEU A 168 -4.38 -14.86 0.52
C LEU A 168 -4.28 -14.88 -1.00
N GLY A 169 -3.35 -14.08 -1.55
CA GLY A 169 -3.14 -13.98 -2.99
C GLY A 169 -4.28 -13.29 -3.74
N GLU A 170 -5.27 -12.76 -3.02
CA GLU A 170 -6.32 -11.99 -3.62
C GLU A 170 -5.79 -10.65 -4.13
N ASN A 171 -6.02 -10.37 -5.41
CA ASN A 171 -5.64 -9.09 -5.99
C ASN A 171 -6.63 -7.99 -5.56
N MET A 172 -6.19 -7.17 -4.61
CA MET A 172 -6.92 -6.01 -4.09
C MET A 172 -7.14 -4.88 -5.12
N PHE A 173 -6.53 -4.94 -6.30
CA PHE A 173 -6.76 -3.99 -7.40
C PHE A 173 -7.33 -4.66 -8.66
N SER A 174 -7.95 -5.83 -8.51
CA SER A 174 -8.69 -6.47 -9.61
C SER A 174 -10.06 -5.81 -9.86
N ASP A 175 -10.60 -6.03 -11.07
CA ASP A 175 -11.85 -5.42 -11.55
C ASP A 175 -13.05 -5.65 -10.62
N LYS A 176 -13.07 -6.76 -9.88
CA LYS A 176 -14.17 -7.05 -8.92
C LYS A 176 -14.30 -6.02 -7.81
N TRP A 177 -13.27 -5.22 -7.60
CA TRP A 177 -13.22 -4.18 -6.57
C TRP A 177 -13.54 -2.78 -7.10
N LEU A 178 -13.73 -2.63 -8.42
CA LEU A 178 -14.13 -1.35 -9.01
C LEU A 178 -15.51 -0.96 -8.49
N LEU A 179 -15.68 0.32 -8.15
CA LEU A 179 -16.97 0.87 -7.70
C LEU A 179 -18.07 0.61 -8.73
N THR A 180 -17.75 0.71 -10.02
CA THR A 180 -18.69 0.46 -11.14
C THR A 180 -19.19 -0.98 -11.21
N ASN A 181 -18.46 -1.92 -10.61
CA ASN A 181 -18.79 -3.35 -10.64
C ASN A 181 -19.50 -3.81 -9.36
N GLN A 182 -19.86 -2.88 -8.46
CA GLN A 182 -20.56 -3.21 -7.22
C GLN A 182 -22.08 -3.20 -7.37
N ASP A 183 -22.60 -2.61 -8.45
CA ASP A 183 -24.05 -2.51 -8.73
C ASP A 183 -24.57 -3.68 -9.59
N THR A 184 -23.72 -4.65 -9.94
CA THR A 184 -24.14 -5.87 -10.67
C THR A 184 -24.36 -7.04 -9.71
N THR A 185 -25.28 -6.86 -8.77
CA THR A 185 -25.92 -7.98 -8.07
C THR A 185 -27.43 -7.90 -8.34
N ASP A 186 -27.86 -8.65 -9.36
CA ASP A 186 -29.22 -9.18 -9.45
C ASP A 186 -29.34 -10.45 -8.60
#